data_AF-A0A945AVP6-F1
#
_entry.id   AF-A0A945AVP6-F1
#
_cell.length_a   1.000
_cell.length_b   1.000
_cell.length_c   1.000
_cell.angle_alpha   90.00
_cell.angle_beta   90.00
_cell.angle_gamma   90.00
#
_symmetry.space_group_name_H-M   'P 1'
#
loop_
_entity.id
_entity.type
_entity.pdbx_description
1 polymer ?
#
loop_
_entity_poly.entity_id
_entity_poly.type
_entity_poly.pdbx_seq_one_letter_code
_entity_poly.pdbx_strand_id
1 'polypeptide(L)'
;LLRVLQLEPQVLLLDEPTASLDAKLTGRFENLLEKWQNELPVNNLDSANTTPQRAWIWVSHNPDQLRRMCRNTFSLESENGN
;
A
#
# COMPACT_ATOMS: atom_id res chain seq x y z
N LEU A 1 -1.92 -6.28 10.07
CA LEU A 1 -2.19 -6.17 8.61
C LEU A 1 -2.92 -7.37 8.00
N LEU A 2 -2.45 -8.61 8.16
CA LEU A 2 -3.08 -9.79 7.51
C LEU A 2 -4.60 -9.90 7.75
N ARG A 3 -5.06 -9.59 8.97
CA ARG A 3 -6.50 -9.60 9.30
C ARG A 3 -7.30 -8.49 8.60
N VAL A 4 -6.66 -7.38 8.25
CA VAL A 4 -7.28 -6.29 7.49
C VAL A 4 -7.40 -6.67 6.02
N LEU A 5 -6.39 -7.32 5.45
CA LEU A 5 -6.43 -7.81 4.06
C LEU A 5 -7.53 -8.85 3.84
N GLN A 6 -7.84 -9.67 4.86
CA GLN A 6 -8.96 -10.63 4.82
C GLN A 6 -10.34 -9.97 4.72
N LEU A 7 -10.47 -8.69 5.07
CA LEU A 7 -11.71 -7.94 4.94
C LEU A 7 -11.89 -7.33 3.54
N GLU A 8 -10.98 -7.63 2.61
CA GLU A 8 -10.97 -7.11 1.23
C GLU A 8 -11.24 -5.60 1.15
N PRO A 9 -10.50 -4.75 1.88
CA PRO A 9 -10.78 -3.32 1.89
C PRO A 9 -10.57 -2.72 0.50
N GLN A 10 -11.27 -1.63 0.20
CA GLN A 10 -11.00 -0.87 -1.02
C GLN A 10 -9.80 0.07 -0.85
N VAL A 11 -9.56 0.54 0.38
CA VAL A 11 -8.47 1.47 0.71
C VAL A 11 -7.70 0.98 1.94
N LEU A 12 -6.37 0.97 1.84
CA LEU A 12 -5.46 0.70 2.97
C LEU A 12 -4.74 1.98 3.39
N LEU A 13 -4.68 2.22 4.70
CA LEU A 13 -3.83 3.24 5.30
C LEU A 13 -2.66 2.54 5.99
N LEU A 14 -1.44 2.87 5.59
CA LEU A 14 -0.22 2.25 6.10
C LEU A 14 0.69 3.34 6.65
N ASP A 15 0.89 3.34 7.96
CA ASP A 15 1.80 4.25 8.65
C ASP A 15 3.06 3.50 9.06
N GLU A 16 4.19 3.85 8.45
CA GLU A 16 5.50 3.21 8.61
C GLU A 16 5.45 1.67 8.66
N PRO A 17 4.80 1.01 7.68
CA PRO A 17 4.46 -0.41 7.79
C PRO A 17 5.67 -1.36 7.78
N THR A 18 6.85 -0.87 7.39
CA THR A 18 8.09 -1.64 7.30
C THR A 18 9.16 -1.19 8.28
N ALA A 19 8.87 -0.28 9.22
CA ALA A 19 9.87 0.26 10.14
C ALA A 19 10.56 -0.81 11.01
N SER A 20 9.89 -1.93 11.29
CA SER A 20 10.45 -3.05 12.07
C SER A 20 10.84 -4.27 11.23
N LEU A 21 10.81 -4.17 9.90
CA LEU A 21 11.13 -5.28 9.01
C LEU A 21 12.57 -5.17 8.48
N ASP A 22 13.24 -6.31 8.35
CA ASP A 22 14.49 -6.37 7.58
C ASP A 22 14.23 -6.16 6.07
N ALA A 23 15.29 -5.97 5.29
CA ALA A 23 15.18 -5.72 3.84
C ALA A 23 14.47 -6.86 3.08
N LYS A 24 14.65 -8.11 3.52
CA LYS A 24 14.06 -9.29 2.87
C LYS A 24 12.56 -9.39 3.14
N LEU A 25 12.15 -9.13 4.38
CA LEU A 25 10.75 -9.09 4.80
C LEU A 25 10.04 -7.88 4.21
N THR A 26 10.71 -6.73 4.14
CA THR A 26 10.22 -5.54 3.43
C THR A 26 9.88 -5.87 1.97
N GLY A 27 10.80 -6.50 1.23
CA GLY A 27 10.52 -6.91 -0.15
C GLY A 27 9.34 -7.88 -0.27
N ARG A 28 9.19 -8.83 0.65
CA ARG A 28 8.04 -9.76 0.66
C ARG A 28 6.72 -9.04 0.94
N PHE A 29 6.76 -8.06 1.83
CA PHE A 29 5.62 -7.24 2.19
C PHE A 29 5.17 -6.35 1.03
N GLU A 30 6.11 -5.69 0.35
CA GLU A 30 5.88 -4.90 -0.86
C GLU A 30 5.20 -5.76 -1.94
N ASN A 31 5.75 -6.94 -2.23
CA ASN A 31 5.17 -7.90 -3.18
C ASN A 31 3.76 -8.38 -2.80
N LEU A 32 3.48 -8.57 -1.51
CA LEU A 32 2.15 -8.97 -1.03
C LEU A 32 1.11 -7.89 -1.36
N LEU A 33 1.46 -6.63 -1.14
CA LEU A 33 0.58 -5.51 -1.40
C LEU A 33 0.35 -5.33 -2.91
N GLU A 34 1.39 -5.40 -3.73
CA GLU A 34 1.24 -5.35 -5.20
C GLU A 34 0.28 -6.42 -5.72
N LYS A 35 0.41 -7.66 -5.22
CA LYS A 35 -0.55 -8.73 -5.56
C LYS A 35 -1.95 -8.39 -5.13
N TRP A 36 -2.11 -7.95 -3.88
CA TRP A 36 -3.40 -7.54 -3.36
C TRP A 36 -4.04 -6.41 -4.19
N GLN A 37 -3.28 -5.42 -4.67
CA GLN A 37 -3.84 -4.34 -5.49
C GLN A 37 -4.30 -4.83 -6.88
N ASN A 38 -3.58 -5.78 -7.47
CA ASN A 38 -3.86 -6.30 -8.81
C ASN A 38 -4.90 -7.44 -8.82
N GLU A 39 -5.07 -8.14 -7.70
CA GLU A 39 -6.04 -9.22 -7.58
C GLU A 39 -7.48 -8.68 -7.55
N LEU A 40 -8.35 -9.31 -8.34
CA LEU A 40 -9.78 -9.03 -8.33
C LEU A 40 -10.38 -9.46 -6.98
N PRO A 41 -11.25 -8.64 -6.37
CA PRO A 41 -11.99 -9.04 -5.19
C PRO A 41 -12.81 -10.31 -5.46
N VAL A 42 -12.71 -11.32 -4.57
CA VAL A 42 -13.34 -12.64 -4.77
C VAL A 42 -14.87 -12.53 -4.79
N ASN A 43 -15.39 -11.48 -4.18
CA ASN A 43 -16.81 -11.11 -4.12
C ASN A 43 -17.35 -10.37 -5.37
N ASN A 44 -16.54 -10.11 -6.40
CA ASN A 44 -16.96 -9.42 -7.64
C ASN A 44 -16.75 -10.28 -8.90
N LEU A 45 -17.08 -11.57 -8.83
CA LEU A 45 -16.91 -12.52 -9.94
C LEU A 45 -17.88 -12.27 -11.12
N ASP A 46 -18.88 -11.42 -10.91
CA ASP A 46 -20.06 -11.30 -11.77
C ASP A 46 -19.90 -10.24 -12.87
N SER A 47 -18.91 -9.36 -12.75
CA SER A 47 -18.77 -8.20 -13.63
C SER A 47 -17.45 -8.28 -14.39
N ALA A 48 -17.53 -8.80 -15.61
CA ALA A 48 -16.44 -8.96 -16.58
C ALA A 48 -15.71 -7.65 -16.97
N ASN A 49 -16.11 -6.50 -16.39
CA ASN A 49 -15.54 -5.18 -16.59
C ASN A 49 -15.03 -4.52 -15.29
N THR A 50 -14.91 -5.25 -14.19
CA THR A 50 -14.50 -4.66 -12.91
C THR A 50 -12.99 -4.51 -12.87
N THR A 51 -12.49 -3.29 -13.10
CA THR A 51 -11.12 -2.95 -12.72
C THR A 51 -11.02 -3.01 -11.20
N PRO A 52 -10.00 -3.70 -10.62
CA PRO A 52 -9.81 -3.70 -9.18
C PRO A 52 -9.60 -2.26 -8.68
N GLN A 53 -10.60 -1.71 -8.01
CA GLN A 53 -10.53 -0.39 -7.37
C GLN A 53 -9.92 -0.51 -5.98
N ARG A 54 -8.65 -0.92 -5.92
CA ARG A 54 -7.87 -1.00 -4.67
C ARG A 54 -6.81 0.10 -4.64
N ALA A 55 -6.80 0.86 -3.56
CA ALA A 55 -5.84 1.94 -3.33
C ALA A 55 -5.16 1.78 -1.97
N TRP A 56 -3.98 2.39 -1.82
CA TRP A 56 -3.35 2.57 -0.53
C TRP A 56 -2.81 3.98 -0.37
N ILE A 57 -2.69 4.41 0.87
CA ILE A 57 -1.92 5.58 1.28
C ILE A 57 -0.79 5.05 2.16
N TRP A 58 0.43 5.41 1.78
CA TRP A 58 1.65 4.98 2.45
C TRP A 58 2.34 6.21 3.06
N VAL A 59 2.61 6.13 4.35
CA VAL A 59 3.42 7.12 5.08
C VAL A 59 4.74 6.46 5.43
N SER A 60 5.84 7.04 4.96
CA SER A 60 7.18 6.60 5.36
C SER A 60 8.22 7.71 5.21
N HIS A 61 9.28 7.65 6.01
CA HIS A 61 10.49 8.45 5.87
C HIS A 61 11.49 7.87 4.84
N ASN A 62 11.22 6.71 4.25
CA ASN A 62 12.07 6.10 3.23
C ASN A 62 11.64 6.48 1.80
N PRO A 63 12.33 7.42 1.12
CA PRO A 63 11.91 7.90 -0.19
C PRO A 63 12.02 6.84 -1.29
N ASP A 64 12.96 5.91 -1.19
CA ASP A 64 13.11 4.83 -2.18
C ASP A 64 11.94 3.86 -2.11
N GLN A 65 11.45 3.58 -0.90
CA GLN A 65 10.26 2.77 -0.72
C GLN A 65 9.02 3.48 -1.25
N LEU A 66 8.84 4.77 -0.95
CA LEU A 66 7.71 5.53 -1.48
C LEU A 66 7.71 5.55 -3.01
N ARG A 67 8.87 5.67 -3.65
CA ARG A 67 8.98 5.62 -5.12
C ARG A 67 8.62 4.27 -5.72
N ARG A 68 8.91 3.16 -5.02
CA ARG A 68 8.53 1.82 -5.47
C ARG A 68 7.04 1.57 -5.28
N MET A 69 6.51 1.94 -4.11
CA MET A 69 5.16 1.56 -3.70
C MET A 69 4.08 2.57 -4.09
N CYS A 70 4.42 3.83 -4.35
CA CYS A 70 3.45 4.89 -4.63
C CYS A 70 3.65 5.48 -6.02
N ARG A 71 2.54 5.63 -6.76
CA ARG A 71 2.52 6.35 -8.04
C ARG A 71 2.61 7.87 -7.84
N ASN A 72 2.05 8.35 -6.74
CA ASN A 72 2.01 9.76 -6.37
C ASN A 72 2.56 9.88 -4.95
N THR A 73 3.54 10.77 -4.76
CA THR A 73 4.16 11.01 -3.47
C THR A 73 4.03 12.49 -3.13
N PHE A 74 3.65 12.77 -1.89
CA PHE A 74 3.57 14.13 -1.35
C PHE A 74 4.58 14.23 -0.21
N SER A 75 5.37 15.30 -0.19
CA SER A 75 6.26 15.61 0.92
C SER A 75 5.57 16.62 1.82
N LEU A 76 5.44 16.29 3.10
CA LEU A 76 5.08 17.25 4.13
C LEU A 76 6.39 17.83 4.65
N GLU A 77 6.83 18.93 4.05
CA GLU A 77 7.89 19.74 4.63
C GLU A 77 7.27 20.51 5.80
N SER A 78 7.84 20.35 6.99
CA SER A 78 7.59 21.36 8.02
C SER A 78 8.16 22.64 7.44
N GLU A 79 7.32 23.63 7.17
CA GLU A 79 7.81 25.00 7.16
C GLU A 79 8.53 25.15 8.51
N ASN A 80 9.85 25.33 8.46
CA ASN A 80 10.61 25.68 9.64
C ASN A 80 10.01 26.99 10.11
N GLY A 81 9.13 26.91 11.12
CA GLY A 81 8.60 28.06 11.80
C GLY A 81 9.78 28.81 12.42
N ASN A 82 10.17 29.88 11.73
CA ASN A 82 10.88 31.07 12.18
C ASN A 82 11.93 30.90 13.29
#